data_AF-A0A831SJ12-F1
#
_entry.id   AF-A0A831SJ12-F1
#
_cell.length_a   1.000
_cell.length_b   1.000
_cell.length_c   1.000
_cell.angle_alpha   90.00
_cell.angle_beta   90.00
_cell.angle_gamma   90.00
#
_symmetry.space_group_name_H-M   'P 1'
#
loop_
_entity.id
_entity.type
_entity.pdbx_description
1 polymer ?
#
loop_
_entity_poly.entity_id
_entity_poly.type
_entity_poly.pdbx_seq_one_letter_code
_entity_poly.pdbx_strand_id
1 'polypeptide(L)'
;KLQSSLTPISLGAEVFMGGVGTAIMAIAAILAFISTANAGLLAASRNPLAMGKDEILPRFFAKVSKYGTPEFSILFTSAFMIFVILFLDLEDLVKTASAMKLLLFMFVTLSVVIMRESKIRHYQPKFRSPLYPWVHITGIIGYNFILLEMGITSIITMGVFISLSFGWYLLYARPKIKREYALLHVIERITGMESTGYLMDEELREILIERDDITEKKI
;
A
#
# COMPACT_ATOMS: atom_id res chain seq x y z
N LYS A 1 3.30 37.59 1.62
CA LYS A 1 2.75 37.28 2.97
C LYS A 1 2.21 35.85 3.10
N LEU A 2 1.47 35.31 2.12
CA LEU A 2 0.95 33.92 2.20
C LEU A 2 2.00 32.82 2.01
N GLN A 3 2.99 33.03 1.12
CA GLN A 3 3.99 31.99 0.76
C GLN A 3 4.93 31.57 1.91
N SER A 4 5.06 32.38 2.95
CA SER A 4 5.94 32.12 4.10
C SER A 4 5.19 31.80 5.39
N SER A 5 3.86 31.67 5.33
CA SER A 5 3.04 31.39 6.51
C SER A 5 2.84 29.88 6.68
N LEU A 6 2.97 29.39 7.91
CA LEU A 6 2.64 28.01 8.28
C LEU A 6 1.13 27.76 8.32
N THR A 7 0.31 28.82 8.25
CA THR A 7 -1.16 28.77 8.32
C THR A 7 -1.81 29.55 7.17
N PRO A 8 -1.50 29.24 5.90
CA PRO A 8 -1.95 30.04 4.75
C PRO A 8 -3.47 30.04 4.61
N ILE A 9 -4.15 28.96 5.02
CA ILE A 9 -5.61 28.82 4.97
C ILE A 9 -6.29 29.79 5.95
N SER A 10 -5.82 29.86 7.20
CA SER A 10 -6.37 30.77 8.21
C SER A 10 -6.06 32.24 7.88
N LEU A 11 -4.87 32.52 7.36
CA LEU A 11 -4.50 33.87 6.89
C LEU A 11 -5.33 34.30 5.68
N GLY A 12 -5.67 33.35 4.79
CA GLY A 12 -6.59 33.60 3.69
C GLY A 12 -7.97 34.01 4.20
N ALA A 13 -8.49 33.34 5.22
CA ALA A 13 -9.78 33.67 5.82
C ALA A 13 -9.80 35.03 6.53
N GLU A 14 -8.65 35.47 7.07
CA GLU A 14 -8.49 36.80 7.64
C GLU A 14 -8.80 37.91 6.61
N VAL A 15 -8.37 37.72 5.36
CA VAL A 15 -8.61 38.70 4.29
C VAL A 15 -10.11 38.82 3.95
N PHE A 16 -10.87 37.73 4.07
CA PHE A 16 -12.30 37.72 3.73
C PHE A 16 -13.22 38.13 4.89
N MET A 17 -12.94 37.67 6.12
CA MET A 17 -13.85 37.79 7.27
C MET A 17 -13.15 38.28 8.55
N GLY A 18 -11.92 38.80 8.46
CA GLY A 18 -11.15 39.28 9.59
C GLY A 18 -10.85 38.18 10.63
N GLY A 19 -10.66 38.57 11.89
CA GLY A 19 -10.29 37.65 12.97
C GLY A 19 -11.30 36.52 13.22
N VAL A 20 -12.58 36.73 12.93
CA VAL A 20 -13.62 35.68 13.03
C VAL A 20 -13.39 34.59 11.99
N GLY A 21 -13.05 34.96 10.75
CA GLY A 21 -12.70 34.02 9.70
C GLY A 21 -11.49 33.15 10.06
N THR A 22 -10.45 33.77 10.63
CA THR A 22 -9.25 33.08 11.10
C THR A 22 -9.57 32.04 12.16
N ALA A 23 -10.40 32.39 13.16
CA ALA A 23 -10.79 31.50 14.25
C ALA A 23 -11.62 30.30 13.75
N ILE A 24 -12.62 30.56 12.91
CA ILE A 24 -13.46 29.50 12.33
C ILE A 24 -12.61 28.53 11.52
N MET A 25 -11.73 29.03 10.65
CA MET A 25 -10.88 28.17 9.84
C MET A 25 -9.85 27.39 10.65
N ALA A 26 -9.30 27.98 11.72
CA ALA A 26 -8.39 27.27 12.62
C ALA A 26 -9.09 26.10 13.31
N ILE A 27 -10.30 26.31 13.85
CA ILE A 27 -11.09 25.25 14.49
C ILE A 27 -11.45 24.16 13.49
N ALA A 28 -11.92 24.54 12.29
CA ALA A 28 -12.26 23.60 11.23
C ALA A 28 -11.05 22.75 10.81
N ALA A 29 -9.88 23.37 10.65
CA ALA A 29 -8.64 22.67 10.33
C ALA A 29 -8.25 21.67 11.44
N ILE A 30 -8.32 22.06 12.71
CA ILE A 30 -8.02 21.17 13.84
C ILE A 30 -8.95 19.95 13.84
N LEU A 31 -10.26 20.17 13.71
CA LEU A 31 -11.24 19.08 13.66
C LEU A 31 -11.00 18.14 12.47
N ALA A 32 -10.67 18.70 11.30
CA ALA A 32 -10.34 17.92 10.12
C ALA A 32 -9.07 17.07 10.31
N PHE A 33 -8.02 17.63 10.94
CA PHE A 33 -6.79 16.89 11.25
C PHE A 33 -7.02 15.78 12.28
N ILE A 34 -7.77 16.03 13.35
CA ILE A 34 -8.10 15.01 14.35
C ILE A 34 -8.86 13.84 13.70
N SER A 35 -9.86 14.16 12.87
CA SER A 35 -10.64 13.15 12.16
C SER A 35 -9.78 12.32 11.20
N THR A 36 -8.95 12.99 10.38
CA THR A 36 -8.06 12.34 9.41
C THR A 36 -6.98 11.50 10.10
N ALA A 37 -6.40 12.00 11.19
CA ALA A 37 -5.39 11.27 11.96
C ALA A 37 -5.97 10.00 12.59
N ASN A 38 -7.15 10.09 13.21
CA ASN A 38 -7.82 8.93 13.80
C ASN A 38 -8.17 7.88 12.73
N ALA A 39 -8.77 8.31 11.62
CA ALA A 39 -9.10 7.43 10.50
C ALA A 39 -7.83 6.79 9.88
N GLY A 40 -6.78 7.58 9.71
CA GLY A 40 -5.49 7.15 9.17
C GLY A 40 -4.80 6.12 10.06
N LEU A 41 -4.80 6.32 11.38
CA LEU A 41 -4.23 5.38 12.34
C LEU A 41 -4.96 4.03 12.32
N LEU A 42 -6.29 4.05 12.36
CA LEU A 42 -7.11 2.82 12.32
C LEU A 42 -6.95 2.06 11.00
N ALA A 43 -6.80 2.78 9.88
CA ALA A 43 -6.53 2.18 8.59
C ALA A 43 -5.11 1.56 8.55
N ALA A 44 -4.11 2.28 9.05
CA ALA A 44 -2.71 1.83 9.04
C ALA A 44 -2.50 0.58 9.91
N SER A 45 -3.16 0.48 11.06
CA SER A 45 -3.05 -0.67 11.98
C SER A 45 -3.58 -1.99 11.40
N ARG A 46 -4.37 -1.94 10.32
CA ARG A 46 -4.87 -3.16 9.66
C ARG A 46 -3.82 -3.85 8.80
N ASN A 47 -2.81 -3.13 8.31
CA ASN A 47 -1.76 -3.72 7.48
C ASN A 47 -0.89 -4.72 8.29
N PRO A 48 -0.35 -4.36 9.47
CA PRO A 48 0.40 -5.32 10.29
C PRO A 48 -0.47 -6.51 10.75
N LEU A 49 -1.76 -6.28 11.02
CA LEU A 49 -2.69 -7.35 11.36
C LEU A 49 -2.81 -8.38 10.23
N ALA A 50 -3.03 -7.93 8.99
CA ALA A 50 -3.11 -8.80 7.83
C ALA A 50 -1.78 -9.53 7.58
N MET A 51 -0.66 -8.80 7.63
CA MET A 51 0.68 -9.38 7.49
C MET A 51 1.02 -10.41 8.58
N GLY A 52 0.51 -10.24 9.80
CA GLY A 52 0.66 -11.22 10.87
C GLY A 52 -0.17 -12.49 10.64
N LYS A 53 -1.35 -12.38 10.02
CA LYS A 53 -2.18 -13.53 9.62
C LYS A 53 -1.53 -14.32 8.47
N ASP A 54 -0.86 -13.62 7.56
CA ASP A 54 -0.12 -14.20 6.44
C ASP A 54 1.28 -14.71 6.84
N GLU A 55 1.60 -14.75 8.14
CA GLU A 55 2.89 -15.17 8.71
C GLU A 55 4.13 -14.39 8.22
N ILE A 56 3.92 -13.23 7.59
CA ILE A 56 4.98 -12.30 7.14
C ILE A 56 5.55 -11.52 8.34
N LEU A 57 4.68 -11.22 9.30
CA LEU A 57 5.04 -10.69 10.61
C LEU A 57 4.81 -11.73 11.71
N PRO A 58 5.43 -11.56 12.89
CA PRO A 58 5.19 -12.44 14.02
C PRO A 58 3.70 -12.57 14.37
N ARG A 59 3.28 -13.77 14.77
CA ARG A 59 1.87 -14.10 15.06
C ARG A 59 1.21 -13.22 16.11
N PHE A 60 1.96 -12.49 16.94
CA PHE A 60 1.37 -11.56 17.89
C PHE A 60 0.65 -10.38 17.21
N PHE A 61 1.05 -9.98 16.00
CA PHE A 61 0.33 -8.97 15.21
C PHE A 61 -1.03 -9.47 14.72
N ALA A 62 -1.19 -10.79 14.56
CA ALA A 62 -2.45 -11.41 14.13
C ALA A 62 -3.54 -11.43 15.23
N LYS A 63 -3.16 -11.18 16.50
CA LYS A 63 -4.06 -11.26 17.64
C LYS A 63 -5.07 -10.10 17.62
N VAL A 64 -6.33 -10.45 17.89
CA VAL A 64 -7.43 -9.49 18.07
C VAL A 64 -8.01 -9.65 19.47
N SER A 65 -8.47 -8.55 20.06
CA SER A 65 -9.16 -8.57 21.34
C SER A 65 -10.56 -9.17 21.23
N LYS A 66 -11.25 -9.31 22.37
CA LYS A 66 -12.66 -9.71 22.45
C LYS A 66 -13.59 -8.84 21.59
N TYR A 67 -13.22 -7.58 21.34
CA TYR A 67 -14.00 -6.62 20.54
C TYR A 67 -13.59 -6.57 19.06
N GLY A 68 -12.72 -7.49 18.62
CA GLY A 68 -12.21 -7.52 17.24
C GLY A 68 -11.18 -6.43 16.93
N THR A 69 -10.66 -5.74 17.95
CA THR A 69 -9.64 -4.70 17.80
C THR A 69 -8.22 -5.29 17.83
N PRO A 70 -7.35 -4.99 16.85
CA PRO A 70 -5.97 -5.47 16.83
C PRO A 70 -5.06 -4.59 17.70
N GLU A 71 -5.17 -4.74 19.03
CA GLU A 71 -4.51 -3.88 20.02
C GLU A 71 -3.00 -3.73 19.80
N PHE A 72 -2.29 -4.84 19.58
CA PHE A 72 -0.84 -4.82 19.33
C PHE A 72 -0.48 -4.08 18.05
N SER A 73 -1.25 -4.27 16.98
CA SER A 73 -1.00 -3.59 15.71
C SER A 73 -1.23 -2.09 15.84
N ILE A 74 -2.30 -1.68 16.55
CA ILE A 74 -2.59 -0.27 16.83
C ILE A 74 -1.45 0.34 17.64
N LEU A 75 -1.08 -0.28 18.77
CA LEU A 75 -0.02 0.22 19.65
C LEU A 75 1.31 0.37 18.90
N PHE A 76 1.68 -0.62 18.10
CA PHE A 76 2.90 -0.57 17.29
C PHE A 76 2.85 0.57 16.27
N THR A 77 1.74 0.72 15.53
CA THR A 77 1.61 1.81 14.57
C THR A 77 1.61 3.19 15.23
N SER A 78 0.94 3.34 16.38
CA SER A 78 0.94 4.59 17.14
C SER A 78 2.33 4.93 17.66
N ALA A 79 3.03 3.96 18.24
CA ALA A 79 4.39 4.15 18.74
C ALA A 79 5.36 4.53 17.61
N PHE A 80 5.24 3.87 16.45
CA PHE A 80 6.02 4.20 15.27
C PHE A 80 5.72 5.61 14.75
N MET A 81 4.44 6.01 14.69
CA MET A 81 4.07 7.38 14.30
C MET A 81 4.62 8.43 15.27
N ILE A 82 4.50 8.20 16.59
CA ILE A 82 5.06 9.10 17.61
C ILE A 82 6.57 9.22 17.43
N PHE A 83 7.27 8.10 17.26
CA PHE A 83 8.70 8.10 16.99
C PHE A 83 9.03 8.97 15.76
N VAL A 84 8.37 8.74 14.64
CA VAL A 84 8.64 9.51 13.41
C VAL A 84 8.35 11.00 13.60
N ILE A 85 7.26 11.38 14.28
CA ILE A 85 6.92 12.79 14.54
C ILE A 85 7.95 13.48 15.44
N LEU A 86 8.56 12.75 16.38
CA LEU A 86 9.55 13.32 17.30
C LEU A 86 10.93 13.52 16.68
N PHE A 87 11.27 12.72 15.66
CA PHE A 87 12.63 12.69 15.10
C PHE A 87 12.75 13.23 13.67
N LEU A 88 11.64 13.44 12.96
CA LEU A 88 11.63 13.91 11.57
C LEU A 88 10.88 15.24 11.44
N ASP A 89 11.51 16.20 10.77
CA ASP A 89 10.88 17.46 10.42
C ASP A 89 9.74 17.24 9.41
N LEU A 90 8.73 18.12 9.45
CA LEU A 90 7.53 18.00 8.62
C LEU A 90 7.86 17.88 7.13
N GLU A 91 8.84 18.63 6.64
CA GLU A 91 9.23 18.61 5.23
C GLU A 91 9.78 17.24 4.82
N ASP A 92 10.72 16.68 5.59
CA ASP A 92 11.32 15.37 5.31
C ASP A 92 10.33 14.23 5.53
N LEU A 93 9.43 14.38 6.51
CA LEU A 93 8.32 13.45 6.74
C LEU A 93 7.41 13.37 5.52
N VAL A 94 6.95 14.51 5.02
CA VAL A 94 6.05 14.59 3.87
C VAL A 94 6.73 14.05 2.62
N LYS A 95 7.99 14.42 2.38
CA LYS A 95 8.78 13.91 1.26
C LYS A 95 8.96 12.39 1.32
N THR A 96 9.38 11.86 2.46
CA THR A 96 9.59 10.42 2.64
C THR A 96 8.30 9.63 2.50
N ALA A 97 7.21 10.07 3.17
CA ALA A 97 5.92 9.40 3.10
C ALA A 97 5.34 9.40 1.68
N SER A 98 5.50 10.51 0.96
CA SER A 98 5.01 10.65 -0.41
C SER A 98 5.83 9.79 -1.39
N ALA A 99 7.16 9.72 -1.24
CA ALA A 99 8.01 8.82 -2.02
C ALA A 99 7.59 7.35 -1.85
N MET A 100 7.34 6.92 -0.62
CA MET A 100 6.82 5.58 -0.33
C MET A 100 5.46 5.31 -0.96
N LYS A 101 4.56 6.29 -0.93
CA LYS A 101 3.23 6.17 -1.56
C LYS A 101 3.33 6.08 -3.08
N LEU A 102 4.22 6.84 -3.71
CA LEU A 102 4.47 6.75 -5.15
C LEU A 102 5.02 5.38 -5.53
N LEU A 103 5.98 4.85 -4.77
CA LEU A 103 6.50 3.49 -4.96
C LEU A 103 5.39 2.45 -4.86
N LEU A 104 4.52 2.56 -3.85
CA LEU A 104 3.37 1.67 -3.68
C LEU A 104 2.43 1.73 -4.89
N PHE A 105 2.11 2.93 -5.37
CA PHE A 105 1.25 3.09 -6.56
C PHE A 105 1.89 2.55 -7.84
N MET A 106 3.21 2.68 -7.99
CA MET A 106 3.95 2.04 -9.07
C MET A 106 3.81 0.52 -9.00
N PHE A 107 4.02 -0.09 -7.84
CA PHE A 107 3.88 -1.55 -7.69
C PHE A 107 2.45 -2.02 -7.88
N VAL A 108 1.44 -1.28 -7.41
CA VAL A 108 0.02 -1.61 -7.64
C VAL A 108 -0.30 -1.58 -9.14
N THR A 109 0.12 -0.52 -9.83
CA THR A 109 -0.11 -0.36 -11.27
C THR A 109 0.59 -1.46 -12.06
N LEU A 110 1.84 -1.76 -11.71
CA LEU A 110 2.61 -2.85 -12.30
C LEU A 110 1.97 -4.21 -12.02
N SER A 111 1.49 -4.45 -10.80
CA SER A 111 0.81 -5.70 -10.43
C SER A 111 -0.44 -5.94 -11.28
N VAL A 112 -1.23 -4.90 -11.55
CA VAL A 112 -2.40 -5.01 -12.44
C VAL A 112 -1.99 -5.41 -13.86
N VAL A 113 -0.90 -4.82 -14.39
CA VAL A 113 -0.39 -5.18 -15.72
C VAL A 113 0.09 -6.64 -15.73
N ILE A 114 0.91 -7.03 -14.75
CA ILE A 114 1.42 -8.40 -14.62
C ILE A 114 0.26 -9.39 -14.53
N MET A 115 -0.69 -9.20 -13.62
CA MET A 115 -1.81 -10.13 -13.43
C MET A 115 -2.64 -10.33 -14.70
N ARG A 116 -2.82 -9.26 -15.50
CA ARG A 116 -3.54 -9.34 -16.77
C ARG A 116 -2.76 -10.10 -17.85
N GLU A 117 -1.45 -9.86 -17.94
CA GLU A 117 -0.60 -10.54 -18.92
C GLU A 117 -0.26 -12.00 -18.52
N SER A 118 -0.26 -12.31 -17.21
CA SER A 118 -0.10 -13.66 -16.67
C SER A 118 -1.21 -14.61 -17.11
N LYS A 119 -2.39 -14.12 -17.54
CA LYS A 119 -3.57 -14.92 -17.92
C LYS A 119 -3.85 -16.08 -16.94
N ILE A 120 -3.76 -15.79 -15.65
CA ILE A 120 -4.07 -16.76 -14.59
C ILE A 120 -5.51 -17.24 -14.79
N ARG A 121 -5.76 -18.56 -14.86
CA ARG A 121 -7.09 -19.13 -15.18
C ARG A 121 -8.20 -18.60 -14.28
N HIS A 122 -7.89 -18.32 -13.02
CA HIS A 122 -8.83 -17.82 -12.01
C HIS A 122 -8.86 -16.27 -11.86
N TYR A 123 -8.12 -15.51 -12.67
CA TYR A 123 -8.17 -14.05 -12.63
C TYR A 123 -9.27 -13.52 -13.57
N GLN A 124 -10.43 -13.19 -13.00
CA GLN A 124 -11.59 -12.68 -13.73
C GLN A 124 -11.88 -11.21 -13.38
N PRO A 125 -11.21 -10.23 -14.00
CA PRO A 125 -11.41 -8.82 -13.70
C PRO A 125 -12.79 -8.35 -14.16
N LYS A 126 -13.66 -7.97 -13.23
CA LYS A 126 -14.98 -7.37 -13.52
C LYS A 126 -14.90 -6.00 -14.19
N PHE A 127 -13.82 -5.26 -13.95
CA PHE A 127 -13.58 -3.94 -14.51
C PHE A 127 -12.35 -3.93 -15.41
N ARG A 128 -12.50 -3.37 -16.62
CA ARG A 128 -11.41 -3.11 -17.55
C ARG A 128 -11.21 -1.61 -17.67
N SER A 129 -9.95 -1.18 -17.51
CA SER A 129 -9.59 0.22 -17.62
C SER A 129 -9.65 0.66 -19.08
N PRO A 130 -10.23 1.83 -19.38
CA PRO A 130 -10.18 2.40 -20.72
C PRO A 130 -8.72 2.65 -21.10
N LEU A 131 -8.37 2.40 -22.37
CA LEU A 131 -7.02 2.59 -22.91
C LEU A 131 -5.93 1.75 -22.20
N TYR A 132 -6.28 0.56 -21.70
CA TYR A 132 -5.28 -0.41 -21.24
C TYR A 132 -4.41 -0.89 -22.41
N PRO A 133 -3.07 -1.05 -22.25
CA PRO A 133 -2.26 -0.81 -21.05
C PRO A 133 -1.67 0.61 -20.94
N TRP A 134 -1.93 1.49 -21.91
CA TRP A 134 -1.31 2.82 -22.00
C TRP A 134 -1.45 3.67 -20.74
N VAL A 135 -2.65 3.73 -20.15
CA VAL A 135 -2.89 4.50 -18.91
C VAL A 135 -2.00 4.03 -17.75
N HIS A 136 -1.71 2.74 -17.68
CA HIS A 136 -0.88 2.17 -16.62
C HIS A 136 0.59 2.49 -16.87
N ILE A 137 1.04 2.38 -18.12
CA ILE A 137 2.41 2.74 -18.53
C ILE A 137 2.67 4.22 -18.27
N THR A 138 1.76 5.11 -18.69
CA THR A 138 1.89 6.54 -18.43
C THR A 138 1.88 6.86 -16.95
N GLY A 139 1.10 6.12 -16.15
CA GLY A 139 1.10 6.24 -14.69
C GLY A 139 2.46 5.88 -14.09
N ILE A 140 3.04 4.75 -14.49
CA ILE A 140 4.38 4.33 -14.04
C ILE A 140 5.44 5.36 -14.42
N ILE A 141 5.43 5.85 -15.66
CA ILE A 141 6.36 6.89 -16.12
C ILE A 141 6.17 8.18 -15.31
N GLY A 142 4.93 8.62 -15.09
CA GLY A 142 4.62 9.83 -14.32
C GLY A 142 5.04 9.73 -12.86
N TYR A 143 4.77 8.59 -12.20
CA TYR A 143 5.23 8.36 -10.83
C TYR A 143 6.75 8.31 -10.73
N ASN A 144 7.43 7.71 -11.72
CA ASN A 144 8.89 7.69 -11.76
C ASN A 144 9.47 9.10 -11.94
N PHE A 145 8.90 9.89 -12.84
CA PHE A 145 9.29 11.28 -13.05
C PHE A 145 9.17 12.11 -11.76
N ILE A 146 8.00 12.07 -11.10
CA ILE A 146 7.79 12.81 -9.85
C ILE A 146 8.76 12.32 -8.78
N LEU A 147 9.01 11.01 -8.68
CA LEU A 147 9.92 10.44 -7.68
C LEU A 147 11.35 10.97 -7.84
N LEU A 148 11.82 11.16 -9.07
CA LEU A 148 13.16 11.71 -9.35
C LEU A 148 13.28 13.18 -8.94
N GLU A 149 12.20 13.95 -9.04
CA GLU A 149 12.13 15.36 -8.63
C GLU A 149 12.05 15.56 -7.11
N MET A 150 11.75 14.51 -6.32
CA MET A 150 11.62 14.61 -4.86
C MET A 150 12.95 14.82 -4.10
N GLY A 151 14.06 14.78 -4.82
CA GLY A 151 15.40 14.96 -4.27
C GLY A 151 16.04 13.68 -3.74
N ILE A 152 17.37 13.74 -3.57
CA ILE A 152 18.21 12.59 -3.24
C ILE A 152 17.89 12.03 -1.84
N THR A 153 17.56 12.88 -0.87
CA THR A 153 17.24 12.47 0.50
C THR A 153 16.05 11.50 0.53
N SER A 154 14.98 11.83 -0.19
CA SER A 154 13.79 10.98 -0.33
C SER A 154 14.11 9.61 -0.93
N ILE A 155 14.96 9.58 -1.97
CA ILE A 155 15.36 8.36 -2.67
C ILE A 155 16.25 7.48 -1.78
N ILE A 156 17.19 8.07 -1.04
CA ILE A 156 18.05 7.33 -0.10
C ILE A 156 17.20 6.71 1.01
N THR A 157 16.34 7.50 1.66
CA THR A 157 15.45 6.98 2.71
C THR A 157 14.57 5.87 2.17
N MET A 158 14.03 6.03 0.95
CA MET A 158 13.27 4.98 0.28
C MET A 158 14.10 3.70 0.08
N GLY A 159 15.32 3.83 -0.42
CA GLY A 159 16.26 2.72 -0.58
C GLY A 159 16.54 1.99 0.73
N VAL A 160 16.77 2.73 1.83
CA VAL A 160 16.99 2.14 3.17
C VAL A 160 15.80 1.29 3.61
N PHE A 161 14.58 1.80 3.50
CA PHE A 161 13.37 1.05 3.87
C PHE A 161 13.13 -0.17 2.96
N ILE A 162 13.43 -0.08 1.66
CA ILE A 162 13.37 -1.23 0.75
C ILE A 162 14.39 -2.28 1.18
N SER A 163 15.63 -1.88 1.47
CA SER A 163 16.69 -2.79 1.93
C SER A 163 16.33 -3.45 3.26
N LEU A 164 15.77 -2.70 4.22
CA LEU A 164 15.27 -3.25 5.49
C LEU A 164 14.12 -4.24 5.27
N SER A 165 13.17 -3.90 4.40
CA SER A 165 12.03 -4.77 4.06
C SER A 165 12.50 -6.06 3.37
N PHE A 166 13.48 -5.94 2.47
CA PHE A 166 14.07 -7.08 1.77
C PHE A 166 14.89 -7.97 2.73
N GLY A 167 15.67 -7.36 3.62
CA GLY A 167 16.39 -8.08 4.68
C GLY A 167 15.42 -8.84 5.59
N TRP A 168 14.34 -8.20 6.02
CA TRP A 168 13.28 -8.86 6.80
C TRP A 168 12.65 -10.03 6.04
N TYR A 169 12.36 -9.83 4.74
CA TYR A 169 11.82 -10.89 3.90
C TYR A 169 12.74 -12.11 3.84
N LEU A 170 14.05 -11.92 3.62
CA LEU A 170 15.00 -13.01 3.53
C LEU A 170 15.20 -13.75 4.86
N LEU A 171 15.27 -13.02 5.98
CA LEU A 171 15.57 -13.58 7.30
C LEU A 171 14.37 -14.29 7.95
N TYR A 172 13.17 -13.72 7.82
CA TYR A 172 12.00 -14.19 8.56
C TYR A 172 10.92 -14.80 7.66
N ALA A 173 10.58 -14.10 6.58
CA ALA A 173 9.37 -14.38 5.82
C ALA A 173 9.55 -15.50 4.78
N ARG A 174 10.72 -15.56 4.12
CA ARG A 174 11.06 -16.55 3.08
C ARG A 174 10.76 -18.01 3.47
N PRO A 175 11.14 -18.51 4.66
CA PRO A 175 10.88 -19.91 5.02
C PRO A 175 9.41 -20.20 5.38
N LYS A 176 8.61 -19.17 5.68
CA LYS A 176 7.22 -19.33 6.16
C LYS A 176 6.18 -19.17 5.06
N ILE A 177 6.55 -18.48 3.98
CA ILE A 177 5.64 -18.16 2.90
C ILE A 177 5.74 -19.25 1.82
N LYS A 178 4.70 -20.09 1.72
CA LYS A 178 4.42 -20.87 0.49
C LYS A 178 3.61 -19.97 -0.44
N ARG A 179 4.22 -19.43 -1.50
CA ARG A 179 3.53 -18.58 -2.49
C ARG A 179 3.50 -19.26 -3.85
N GLU A 180 2.31 -19.30 -4.44
CA GLU A 180 2.11 -19.44 -5.89
C GLU A 180 2.52 -18.13 -6.56
N TYR A 181 3.55 -18.13 -7.40
CA TYR A 181 4.02 -16.91 -8.05
C TYR A 181 3.35 -16.74 -9.41
N ALA A 182 2.48 -15.74 -9.54
CA ALA A 182 1.92 -15.31 -10.84
C ALA A 182 2.99 -14.92 -11.88
N LEU A 183 4.18 -14.50 -11.40
CA LEU A 183 5.33 -14.20 -12.25
C LEU A 183 5.99 -15.47 -12.81
N LEU A 184 5.94 -16.59 -12.09
CA LEU A 184 6.44 -17.87 -12.61
C LEU A 184 5.61 -18.28 -13.82
N HIS A 185 4.28 -18.13 -13.81
CA HIS A 185 3.44 -18.39 -15.00
C HIS A 185 3.85 -17.59 -16.24
N VAL A 186 4.28 -16.33 -16.06
CA VAL A 186 4.77 -15.49 -17.17
C VAL A 186 6.13 -15.99 -17.65
N ILE A 187 7.03 -16.32 -16.72
CA ILE A 187 8.37 -16.82 -17.02
C ILE A 187 8.31 -18.21 -17.65
N GLU A 188 7.51 -19.14 -17.14
CA GLU A 188 7.27 -20.48 -17.69
C GLU A 188 6.71 -20.40 -19.11
N ARG A 189 5.81 -19.46 -19.40
CA ARG A 189 5.36 -19.22 -20.79
C ARG A 189 6.48 -18.74 -21.70
N ILE A 190 7.32 -17.82 -21.23
CA ILE A 190 8.42 -17.26 -22.03
C ILE A 190 9.56 -18.28 -22.20
N THR A 191 9.77 -19.16 -21.20
CA THR A 191 10.96 -20.03 -21.09
C THR A 191 10.66 -21.50 -21.36
N GLY A 192 9.39 -21.93 -21.34
CA GLY A 192 8.94 -23.29 -21.65
C GLY A 192 9.25 -24.37 -20.60
N MET A 193 9.57 -24.00 -19.36
CA MET A 193 9.90 -24.97 -18.30
C MET A 193 8.65 -25.25 -17.44
N GLU A 194 8.08 -26.47 -17.50
CA GLU A 194 6.92 -26.87 -16.69
C GLU A 194 7.36 -27.44 -15.33
N SER A 195 6.79 -26.95 -14.22
CA SER A 195 7.03 -27.47 -12.87
C SER A 195 5.88 -28.37 -12.38
N THR A 196 6.14 -29.68 -12.28
CA THR A 196 5.15 -30.74 -12.00
C THR A 196 4.41 -30.63 -10.66
N GLY A 197 4.99 -30.00 -9.64
CA GLY A 197 4.36 -29.91 -8.31
C GLY A 197 3.14 -28.98 -8.24
N TYR A 198 3.06 -28.01 -9.16
CA TYR A 198 2.04 -26.96 -9.17
C TYR A 198 0.73 -27.43 -9.82
N LEU A 199 0.82 -28.26 -10.87
CA LEU A 199 -0.33 -28.79 -11.60
C LEU A 199 -1.28 -29.58 -10.67
N MET A 200 -0.74 -30.28 -9.67
CA MET A 200 -1.51 -31.12 -8.75
C MET A 200 -2.44 -30.31 -7.83
N ASP A 201 -1.97 -29.17 -7.30
CA ASP A 201 -2.78 -28.29 -6.44
C ASP A 201 -3.86 -27.56 -7.24
N GLU A 202 -3.56 -27.23 -8.50
CA GLU A 202 -4.51 -26.61 -9.43
C GLU A 202 -5.61 -27.60 -9.85
N GLU A 203 -5.26 -28.85 -10.16
CA GLU A 203 -6.21 -29.93 -10.48
C GLU A 203 -7.12 -30.29 -9.29
N LEU A 204 -6.56 -30.44 -8.09
CA LEU A 204 -7.36 -30.74 -6.89
C LEU A 204 -8.37 -29.62 -6.58
N ARG A 205 -8.00 -28.37 -6.85
CA ARG A 205 -8.88 -27.22 -6.65
C ARG A 205 -9.91 -27.07 -7.76
N GLU A 206 -9.57 -27.41 -9.00
CA GLU A 206 -10.51 -27.51 -10.13
C GLU A 206 -11.59 -28.56 -9.84
N ILE A 207 -11.20 -29.73 -9.31
CA ILE A 207 -12.14 -30.78 -8.87
C ILE A 207 -13.09 -30.26 -7.78
N LEU A 208 -12.60 -29.45 -6.83
CA LEU A 208 -13.45 -28.87 -5.78
C LEU A 208 -14.45 -27.84 -6.33
N ILE A 209 -14.04 -27.02 -7.28
CA ILE A 209 -14.90 -26.01 -7.93
C ILE A 209 -15.97 -26.68 -8.80
N GLU A 210 -15.59 -27.73 -9.53
CA GLU A 210 -16.51 -28.54 -10.35
C GLU A 210 -17.50 -29.33 -9.49
N ARG A 211 -17.04 -29.92 -8.37
CA ARG A 211 -17.90 -30.64 -7.41
C ARG A 211 -18.93 -29.75 -6.75
N ASP A 212 -18.58 -28.51 -6.41
CA ASP A 212 -19.46 -27.58 -5.71
C ASP A 212 -20.42 -26.82 -6.64
N ASP A 213 -20.44 -27.18 -7.94
CA ASP A 213 -21.36 -26.67 -8.98
C ASP A 213 -21.43 -25.13 -9.00
N ILE A 214 -20.31 -24.48 -8.66
CA ILE A 214 -20.15 -23.04 -8.74
C ILE A 214 -20.04 -22.74 -10.23
N THR A 215 -21.19 -22.59 -10.88
CA THR A 215 -21.31 -22.23 -12.28
C THR A 215 -20.70 -20.85 -12.49
N GLU A 216 -19.40 -20.82 -12.78
CA GLU A 216 -18.73 -19.66 -13.37
C GLU A 216 -19.41 -19.38 -14.71
N LYS A 217 -20.41 -18.48 -14.67
CA LYS A 217 -20.96 -17.88 -15.88
C LYS A 217 -19.83 -17.13 -16.59
N LYS A 218 -19.19 -17.81 -17.55
CA LYS A 218 -18.38 -17.20 -18.61
C LYS A 218 -19.23 -16.13 -19.29
N ILE A 219 -18.86 -14.86 -19.10
CA ILE A 219 -19.26 -13.71 -19.91
C ILE A 219 -17.99 -12.96 -20.29
#